data_AF-A0AAN6GYH3-F1
#
_entry.id   AF-A0AAN6GYH3-F1
#
_cell.length_a   1.000
_cell.length_b   1.000
_cell.length_c   1.000
_cell.angle_alpha   90.00
_cell.angle_beta   90.00
_cell.angle_gamma   90.00
#
_symmetry.space_group_name_H-M   'P 1'
#
loop_
_entity.id
_entity.type
_entity.pdbx_description
1 polymer ?
#
loop_
_entity_poly.entity_id
_entity_poly.type
_entity_poly.pdbx_seq_one_letter_code
_entity_poly.pdbx_strand_id
1 'polypeptide(L)'
;MRRKFQATYSMSSLVKYEAFVDTCTALFRKHLAERAGDGTEMDLAWWMNCYATDTVAMISSSQRLGDLDAGEDVGDLAKTLHGGLAYVSLVGIFAEWHLPLMNLMAHLRALGLTKGSPRMIVNDFVLRVMGERRQHRAAREKVHADLASAAADETTPRDMLDKFLDFHENAPDHFTDTDISVGLSANV
;
A
#
# COMPACT_ATOMS: atom_id res chain seq x y z
N MET A 1 5.79 -11.69 -14.00
CA MET A 1 5.64 -10.97 -12.73
C MET A 1 6.97 -10.48 -12.18
N ARG A 2 7.83 -11.31 -11.55
CA ARG A 2 9.05 -10.84 -10.83
C ARG A 2 9.91 -9.83 -11.60
N ARG A 3 10.22 -10.10 -12.88
CA ARG A 3 11.04 -9.21 -13.72
C ARG A 3 10.42 -7.81 -13.91
N LYS A 4 9.09 -7.70 -13.94
CA LYS A 4 8.39 -6.41 -14.14
C LYS A 4 8.62 -5.45 -12.96
N PHE A 5 8.74 -5.98 -11.74
CA PHE A 5 8.85 -5.17 -10.51
C PHE A 5 10.30 -4.97 -10.03
N GLN A 6 11.28 -5.69 -10.58
CA GLN A 6 12.67 -5.66 -10.13
C GLN A 6 13.30 -4.25 -10.11
N ALA A 7 12.97 -3.40 -11.08
CA ALA A 7 13.51 -2.05 -11.17
C ALA A 7 13.15 -1.20 -9.94
N THR A 8 11.96 -1.41 -9.37
CA THR A 8 11.42 -0.68 -8.22
C THR A 8 12.17 -0.99 -6.92
N TYR A 9 12.86 -2.14 -6.84
CA TYR A 9 13.67 -2.57 -5.69
C TYR A 9 15.18 -2.44 -5.93
N SER A 10 15.60 -1.73 -6.97
CA SER A 10 17.01 -1.41 -7.20
C SER A 10 17.59 -0.52 -6.10
N MET A 11 18.90 -0.60 -5.83
CA MET A 11 19.55 0.23 -4.80
C MET A 11 19.33 1.73 -5.03
N SER A 12 19.35 2.19 -6.28
CA SER A 12 19.06 3.60 -6.62
C SER A 12 17.61 4.01 -6.34
N SER A 13 16.68 3.05 -6.36
CA SER A 13 15.29 3.27 -5.96
C SER A 13 15.14 3.27 -4.44
N LEU A 14 15.83 2.38 -3.74
CA LEU A 14 15.77 2.26 -2.27
C LEU A 14 16.27 3.54 -1.58
N VAL A 15 17.35 4.15 -2.07
CA VAL A 15 17.86 5.43 -1.52
C VAL A 15 16.79 6.53 -1.60
N LYS A 16 15.95 6.54 -2.64
CA LYS A 16 14.86 7.51 -2.76
C LYS A 16 13.73 7.26 -1.76
N TYR A 17 13.60 6.02 -1.25
CA TYR A 17 12.58 5.67 -0.27
C TYR A 17 13.00 5.99 1.17
N GLU A 18 14.29 6.24 1.43
CA GLU A 18 14.80 6.57 2.77
C GLU A 18 14.05 7.75 3.38
N ALA A 19 13.77 8.79 2.59
CA ALA A 19 13.00 9.96 3.06
C ALA A 19 11.59 9.61 3.57
N PHE A 20 10.94 8.62 2.95
CA PHE A 20 9.64 8.13 3.41
C PHE A 20 9.76 7.38 4.74
N VAL A 21 10.79 6.53 4.87
CA VAL A 21 11.07 5.77 6.10
C VAL A 21 11.46 6.70 7.25
N ASP A 22 12.27 7.72 6.99
CA ASP A 22 12.70 8.70 7.98
C ASP A 22 11.52 9.43 8.60
N THR A 23 10.51 9.76 7.78
CA THR A 23 9.27 10.40 8.23
C THR A 23 8.51 9.50 9.21
N CYS A 24 8.30 8.23 8.85
CA CYS A 24 7.65 7.24 9.73
C CYS A 24 8.47 6.98 11.00
N THR A 25 9.79 6.90 10.88
CA THR A 25 10.71 6.65 12.00
C THR A 25 10.69 7.80 13.01
N ALA A 26 10.66 9.04 12.53
CA ALA A 26 10.57 10.21 13.38
C ALA A 26 9.27 10.22 14.21
N LEU A 27 8.15 9.84 13.59
CA LEU A 27 6.86 9.75 14.26
C LEU A 27 6.81 8.59 15.27
N PHE A 28 7.34 7.43 14.90
CA PHE A 28 7.44 6.29 15.82
C PHE A 28 8.30 6.63 17.05
N ARG A 29 9.45 7.28 16.84
CA ARG A 29 10.32 7.73 17.92
C ARG A 29 9.63 8.75 18.84
N LYS A 30 8.79 9.62 18.28
CA LYS A 30 8.00 10.57 19.06
C LYS A 30 7.03 9.83 19.99
N HIS A 31 6.27 8.86 19.49
CA HIS A 31 5.36 8.06 20.31
C HIS A 31 6.08 7.23 21.38
N LEU A 32 7.26 6.69 21.06
CA LEU A 32 8.11 6.00 22.04
C LEU A 32 8.53 6.94 23.17
N ALA A 33 8.94 8.17 22.85
CA ALA A 33 9.38 9.15 23.84
C ALA A 33 8.24 9.63 24.73
N GLU A 34 7.06 9.88 24.15
CA GLU A 34 5.84 10.28 24.90
C GLU A 34 5.46 9.20 25.92
N ARG A 35 5.35 7.94 25.48
CA ARG A 35 4.97 6.82 26.35
C ARG A 35 6.01 6.49 27.41
N ALA A 36 7.30 6.64 27.08
CA ALA A 36 8.38 6.50 28.05
C ALA A 36 8.33 7.58 29.15
N GLY A 37 7.91 8.81 28.80
CA GLY A 37 7.71 9.91 29.75
C GLY A 37 6.52 9.68 30.68
N ASP A 38 5.45 9.11 30.16
CA ASP A 38 4.20 8.85 30.91
C ASP A 38 4.25 7.55 31.74
N GLY A 39 5.29 6.73 31.58
CA GLY A 39 5.42 5.43 32.27
C GLY A 39 4.36 4.40 31.86
N THR A 40 3.77 4.55 30.68
CA THR A 40 2.68 3.70 30.20
C THR A 40 3.22 2.43 29.56
N GLU A 41 2.64 1.27 29.88
CA GLU A 41 2.97 0.02 29.23
C GLU A 41 2.60 0.06 27.73
N MET A 42 3.49 -0.48 26.88
CA MET A 42 3.28 -0.50 25.44
C MET A 42 3.63 -1.86 24.86
N ASP A 43 2.68 -2.43 24.12
CA ASP A 43 2.93 -3.58 23.28
C ASP A 43 3.78 -3.18 22.07
N LEU A 44 5.08 -3.41 22.16
CA LEU A 44 6.01 -3.15 21.07
C LEU A 44 5.68 -3.93 19.79
N ALA A 45 5.07 -5.12 19.90
CA ALA A 45 4.74 -5.91 18.72
C ALA A 45 3.63 -5.23 17.90
N TRP A 46 2.58 -4.74 18.58
CA TRP A 46 1.51 -3.98 17.95
C TRP A 46 2.03 -2.70 17.30
N TRP A 47 2.81 -1.91 18.03
CA TRP A 47 3.31 -0.62 17.53
C TRP A 47 4.30 -0.79 16.38
N MET A 48 5.12 -1.84 16.42
CA MET A 48 5.99 -2.18 15.30
C MET A 48 5.20 -2.62 14.07
N ASN A 49 4.07 -3.31 14.25
CA ASN A 49 3.17 -3.66 13.15
C ASN A 49 2.53 -2.39 12.54
N CYS A 50 2.02 -1.46 13.35
CA CYS A 50 1.53 -0.16 12.87
C CYS A 50 2.62 0.61 12.11
N TYR A 51 3.84 0.63 12.63
CA TYR A 51 4.98 1.26 11.95
C TYR A 51 5.29 0.62 10.60
N ALA A 52 5.31 -0.71 10.52
CA ALA A 52 5.59 -1.43 9.28
C ALA A 52 4.52 -1.15 8.22
N THR A 53 3.25 -1.21 8.61
CA THR A 53 2.10 -0.95 7.72
C THR A 53 2.12 0.49 7.18
N ASP A 54 2.33 1.49 8.03
CA ASP A 54 2.44 2.90 7.61
C ASP A 54 3.66 3.14 6.70
N THR A 55 4.80 2.52 7.01
CA THR A 55 6.04 2.66 6.22
C THR A 55 5.88 2.07 4.83
N VAL A 56 5.28 0.88 4.71
CA VAL A 56 5.05 0.24 3.42
C VAL A 56 4.03 1.00 2.59
N ALA A 57 2.96 1.52 3.20
CA ALA A 57 2.00 2.39 2.52
C ALA A 57 2.68 3.68 2.02
N MET A 58 3.54 4.31 2.83
CA MET A 58 4.31 5.48 2.44
C MET A 58 5.26 5.21 1.27
N ILE A 59 5.97 4.08 1.26
CA ILE A 59 6.84 3.72 0.12
C ILE A 59 6.02 3.42 -1.14
N SER A 60 4.86 2.80 -0.95
CA SER A 60 4.03 2.29 -2.05
C SER A 60 3.23 3.40 -2.74
N SER A 61 2.61 4.30 -1.98
CA SER A 61 1.69 5.31 -2.48
C SER A 61 1.96 6.72 -1.96
N SER A 62 3.05 6.95 -1.22
CA SER A 62 3.37 8.23 -0.54
C SER A 62 2.25 8.74 0.37
N GLN A 63 1.34 7.85 0.76
CA GLN A 63 0.22 8.15 1.63
C GLN A 63 0.31 7.25 2.86
N ARG A 64 0.21 7.87 4.04
CA ARG A 64 0.10 7.14 5.30
C ARG A 64 -1.30 6.58 5.45
N LEU A 65 -1.40 5.39 6.04
CA LEU A 65 -2.69 4.82 6.44
C LEU A 65 -3.21 5.50 7.71
N GLY A 66 -2.28 5.88 8.60
CA GLY A 66 -2.58 6.59 9.84
C GLY A 66 -2.61 5.66 11.05
N ASP A 67 -2.23 4.38 10.88
CA ASP A 67 -2.17 3.40 11.96
C ASP A 67 -1.27 3.89 13.11
N LEU A 68 -0.16 4.54 12.74
CA LEU A 68 0.80 5.06 13.70
C LEU A 68 0.32 6.33 14.41
N ASP A 69 -0.50 7.15 13.75
CA ASP A 69 -1.07 8.37 14.36
C ASP A 69 -2.18 8.02 15.37
N ALA A 70 -3.03 7.05 15.01
CA ALA A 70 -4.14 6.60 15.86
C ALA A 70 -3.68 5.61 16.95
N GLY A 71 -2.59 4.86 16.72
CA GLY A 71 -2.22 3.72 17.53
C GLY A 71 -3.18 2.52 17.38
N GLU A 72 -4.03 2.55 16.36
CA GLU A 72 -5.07 1.57 16.06
C GLU A 72 -4.97 1.13 14.59
N ASP A 73 -5.64 0.04 14.23
CA ASP A 73 -5.65 -0.48 12.86
C ASP A 73 -6.68 0.29 12.00
N VAL A 74 -6.22 1.37 11.38
CA VAL A 74 -7.05 2.27 10.58
C VAL A 74 -7.45 1.56 9.29
N GLY A 75 -8.72 1.14 9.23
CA GLY A 75 -9.27 0.43 8.07
C GLY A 75 -9.25 -1.11 8.21
N ASP A 76 -9.04 -1.64 9.42
CA ASP A 76 -8.98 -3.09 9.70
C ASP A 76 -7.91 -3.81 8.87
N LEU A 77 -6.86 -3.13 8.39
CA LEU A 77 -5.91 -3.69 7.43
C LEU A 77 -4.99 -4.75 8.07
N ALA A 78 -4.45 -4.48 9.25
CA ALA A 78 -3.62 -5.44 9.99
C ALA A 78 -4.41 -6.67 10.43
N LYS A 79 -5.66 -6.47 10.89
CA LYS A 79 -6.59 -7.54 11.22
C LYS A 79 -6.94 -8.37 9.99
N THR A 80 -7.14 -7.68 8.87
CA THR A 80 -7.41 -8.29 7.57
C THR A 80 -6.23 -9.15 7.12
N LEU A 81 -5.00 -8.64 7.24
CA LEU A 81 -3.78 -9.37 6.90
C LEU A 81 -3.63 -10.65 7.75
N HIS A 82 -3.77 -10.54 9.08
CA HIS A 82 -3.72 -11.70 9.97
C HIS A 82 -4.82 -12.73 9.66
N GLY A 83 -6.05 -12.29 9.40
CA GLY A 83 -7.13 -13.17 8.96
C GLY A 83 -6.83 -13.85 7.62
N GLY A 84 -6.18 -13.13 6.70
CA GLY A 84 -5.67 -13.66 5.43
C GLY A 84 -4.60 -14.73 5.62
N LEU A 85 -3.65 -14.52 6.53
CA LEU A 85 -2.61 -15.49 6.85
C LEU A 85 -3.19 -16.77 7.46
N ALA A 86 -4.17 -16.65 8.35
CA ALA A 86 -4.89 -17.81 8.89
C ALA A 86 -5.63 -18.56 7.78
N TYR A 87 -6.30 -17.83 6.88
CA TYR A 87 -6.97 -18.40 5.71
C TYR A 87 -6.00 -19.16 4.80
N VAL A 88 -4.88 -18.54 4.42
CA VAL A 88 -3.86 -19.17 3.54
C VAL A 88 -3.22 -20.37 4.21
N SER A 89 -3.01 -20.34 5.54
CA SER A 89 -2.46 -21.47 6.28
C SER A 89 -3.38 -22.69 6.26
N LEU A 90 -4.70 -22.48 6.37
CA LEU A 90 -5.69 -23.56 6.35
C LEU A 90 -5.97 -24.06 4.92
N VAL A 91 -6.17 -23.12 3.98
CA VAL A 91 -6.52 -23.46 2.60
C VAL A 91 -5.30 -23.91 1.79
N GLY A 92 -4.09 -23.51 2.18
CA GLY A 92 -2.85 -23.97 1.56
C GLY A 92 -2.65 -25.49 1.67
N ILE A 93 -3.27 -26.14 2.67
CA ILE A 93 -3.26 -27.59 2.83
C ILE A 93 -4.23 -28.26 1.83
N PHE A 94 -5.38 -27.64 1.58
CA PHE A 94 -6.44 -28.15 0.70
C PHE A 94 -6.74 -27.18 -0.44
N ALA A 95 -5.88 -27.16 -1.46
CA ALA A 95 -5.99 -26.23 -2.58
C ALA A 95 -7.34 -26.31 -3.32
N GLU A 96 -7.98 -27.49 -3.34
CA GLU A 96 -9.29 -27.69 -3.97
C GLU A 96 -10.41 -26.87 -3.31
N TRP A 97 -10.26 -26.49 -2.04
CA TRP A 97 -11.24 -25.71 -1.29
C TRP A 97 -11.13 -24.20 -1.56
N HIS A 98 -10.05 -23.76 -2.22
CA HIS A 98 -9.83 -22.33 -2.47
C HIS A 98 -10.90 -21.73 -3.39
N LEU A 99 -11.17 -22.33 -4.55
CA LEU A 99 -12.17 -21.85 -5.49
C LEU A 99 -13.60 -21.78 -4.89
N PRO A 100 -14.13 -22.84 -4.27
CA PRO A 100 -15.47 -22.79 -3.70
C PRO A 100 -15.57 -21.79 -2.54
N LEU A 101 -14.54 -21.67 -1.68
CA LEU A 101 -14.60 -20.71 -0.58
C LEU A 101 -14.52 -19.26 -1.06
N MET A 102 -13.71 -18.99 -2.10
CA MET A 102 -13.65 -17.67 -2.74
C MET A 102 -14.98 -17.26 -3.36
N ASN A 103 -15.63 -18.17 -4.10
CA ASN A 103 -16.94 -17.92 -4.69
C ASN A 103 -18.00 -17.68 -3.61
N LEU A 104 -17.98 -18.46 -2.53
CA LEU A 104 -18.86 -18.26 -1.38
C LEU A 104 -18.64 -16.87 -0.74
N MET A 105 -17.39 -16.48 -0.47
CA MET A 105 -17.10 -15.16 0.10
C MET A 105 -17.54 -14.02 -0.82
N ALA A 106 -17.35 -14.16 -2.14
CA ALA A 106 -17.80 -13.17 -3.11
C ALA A 106 -19.32 -13.02 -3.13
N HIS A 107 -20.05 -14.15 -3.07
CA HIS A 107 -21.51 -14.16 -2.99
C HIS A 107 -22.02 -13.56 -1.67
N LEU A 108 -21.36 -13.88 -0.54
CA LEU A 108 -21.70 -13.31 0.77
C LEU A 108 -21.47 -11.79 0.82
N ARG A 109 -20.42 -11.29 0.15
CA ARG A 109 -20.21 -9.85 -0.02
C ARG A 109 -21.29 -9.21 -0.89
N ALA A 110 -21.67 -9.85 -2.01
CA ALA A 110 -22.76 -9.36 -2.86
C ALA A 110 -24.09 -9.28 -2.11
N LEU A 111 -24.28 -10.14 -1.10
CA LEU A 111 -25.44 -10.11 -0.19
C LEU A 111 -25.31 -9.11 0.96
N GLY A 112 -24.20 -8.38 1.08
CA GLY A 112 -23.95 -7.40 2.15
C GLY A 112 -23.65 -8.02 3.52
N LEU A 113 -23.47 -9.34 3.61
CA LEU A 113 -23.27 -10.04 4.89
C LEU A 113 -21.82 -10.00 5.38
N THR A 114 -20.86 -9.68 4.50
CA THR A 114 -19.43 -9.61 4.84
C THR A 114 -18.76 -8.46 4.09
N LYS A 115 -17.65 -7.94 4.62
CA LYS A 115 -16.77 -6.98 3.92
C LYS A 115 -15.99 -7.62 2.74
N GLY A 116 -16.14 -8.93 2.53
CA GLY A 116 -15.40 -9.73 1.53
C GLY A 116 -14.13 -10.37 2.10
N SER A 117 -13.34 -10.99 1.22
CA SER A 117 -12.07 -11.60 1.61
C SER A 117 -11.02 -10.52 1.93
N PRO A 118 -10.00 -10.84 2.75
CA PRO A 118 -8.93 -9.91 3.06
C PRO A 118 -8.28 -9.22 1.88
N ARG A 119 -8.01 -9.97 0.81
CA ARG A 119 -7.45 -9.43 -0.43
C ARG A 119 -8.36 -8.41 -1.11
N MET A 120 -9.67 -8.54 -0.97
CA MET A 120 -10.60 -7.58 -1.58
C MET A 120 -10.60 -6.23 -0.87
N ILE A 121 -10.33 -6.19 0.44
CA ILE A 121 -10.23 -4.93 1.21
C ILE A 121 -8.95 -4.19 0.82
N VAL A 122 -7.81 -4.90 0.79
CA VAL A 122 -6.53 -4.34 0.32
C VAL A 122 -6.66 -3.83 -1.12
N ASN A 123 -7.29 -4.61 -1.99
CA ASN A 123 -7.49 -4.21 -3.39
C ASN A 123 -8.39 -2.97 -3.54
N ASP A 124 -9.41 -2.81 -2.69
CA ASP A 124 -10.25 -1.60 -2.68
C ASP A 124 -9.44 -0.35 -2.32
N PHE A 125 -8.59 -0.46 -1.29
CA PHE A 125 -7.65 0.59 -0.92
C PHE A 125 -6.71 0.95 -2.08
N VAL A 126 -6.08 -0.06 -2.68
CA VAL A 126 -5.16 0.12 -3.83
C VAL A 126 -5.85 0.82 -5.00
N LEU A 127 -7.06 0.38 -5.37
CA LEU A 127 -7.82 0.98 -6.46
C LEU A 127 -8.21 2.43 -6.17
N ARG A 128 -8.60 2.73 -4.92
CA ARG A 128 -8.90 4.10 -4.48
C ARG A 128 -7.68 5.00 -4.63
N VAL A 129 -6.53 4.57 -4.10
CA VAL A 129 -5.26 5.30 -4.20
C VAL A 129 -4.82 5.51 -5.64
N MET A 130 -4.94 4.48 -6.49
CA MET A 130 -4.67 4.58 -7.93
C MET A 130 -5.58 5.62 -8.60
N GLY A 131 -6.87 5.62 -8.27
CA GLY A 131 -7.85 6.58 -8.78
C GLY A 131 -7.52 8.02 -8.38
N GLU A 132 -7.25 8.26 -7.10
CA GLU A 132 -6.84 9.57 -6.56
C GLU A 132 -5.57 10.07 -7.27
N ARG A 133 -4.55 9.22 -7.41
CA ARG A 133 -3.28 9.57 -8.09
C ARG A 133 -3.47 9.91 -9.56
N ARG A 134 -4.30 9.17 -10.29
CA ARG A 134 -4.61 9.47 -11.71
C ARG A 134 -5.31 10.83 -11.86
N GLN A 135 -6.24 11.15 -10.96
CA GLN A 135 -6.90 12.45 -10.95
C GLN A 135 -5.90 13.59 -10.70
N HIS A 136 -5.00 13.42 -9.74
CA HIS A 136 -3.94 14.40 -9.46
C HIS A 136 -2.98 14.59 -10.65
N ARG A 137 -2.58 13.51 -11.34
CA ARG A 137 -1.74 13.58 -12.55
C ARG A 137 -2.46 14.33 -13.68
N ALA A 138 -3.72 13.98 -13.96
CA ALA A 138 -4.51 14.65 -14.98
C ALA A 138 -4.76 16.15 -14.67
N ALA A 139 -4.91 16.51 -13.39
CA ALA A 139 -5.02 17.91 -12.96
C ALA A 139 -3.70 18.66 -13.15
N ARG A 140 -2.56 18.04 -12.81
CA ARG A 140 -1.22 18.63 -12.99
C ARG A 140 -0.90 18.83 -14.47
N GLU A 141 -1.24 17.89 -15.32
CA GLU A 141 -1.03 17.98 -16.78
C GLU A 141 -1.83 19.15 -17.39
N LYS A 142 -3.08 19.35 -16.95
CA LYS A 142 -3.90 20.51 -17.37
C LYS A 142 -3.28 21.84 -16.94
N VAL A 143 -2.69 21.92 -15.74
CA VAL A 143 -2.01 23.12 -15.25
C VAL A 143 -0.66 23.35 -15.95
N HIS A 144 0.09 22.28 -16.26
CA HIS A 144 1.38 22.35 -16.97
C HIS A 144 1.21 22.65 -18.47
N ALA A 145 0.06 22.30 -19.07
CA ALA A 145 -0.29 22.69 -20.43
C ALA A 145 -0.49 24.21 -20.57
N ASP A 146 -0.88 24.90 -19.48
CA ASP A 146 -1.03 26.36 -19.42
C ASP A 146 0.29 27.10 -19.09
N LEU A 147 1.32 26.39 -18.59
CA LEU A 147 2.62 26.94 -18.21
C LEU A 147 3.73 26.18 -18.94
N ALA A 148 4.04 26.62 -20.16
CA ALA A 148 5.10 26.06 -20.99
C ALA A 148 6.45 26.03 -20.23
N SER A 149 6.94 24.81 -20.02
CA SER A 149 8.26 24.45 -19.48
C SER A 149 8.53 24.84 -18.02
N ALA A 150 8.23 23.91 -17.12
CA ALA A 150 9.10 23.67 -15.98
C ALA A 150 9.54 22.20 -16.03
N ALA A 151 10.85 22.01 -16.14
CA ALA A 151 11.53 20.73 -16.13
C ALA A 151 10.96 19.83 -15.04
N ALA A 152 10.81 18.54 -15.36
CA ALA A 152 10.37 17.52 -14.42
C ALA A 152 11.19 17.65 -13.14
N ASP A 153 10.51 18.06 -12.07
CA ASP A 153 11.11 18.33 -10.77
C ASP A 153 11.73 17.03 -10.25
N GLU A 154 13.05 16.90 -10.41
CA GLU A 154 13.85 15.76 -9.94
C GLU A 154 13.83 15.62 -8.42
N THR A 155 13.25 16.60 -7.71
CA THR A 155 13.26 16.69 -6.25
C THR A 155 12.05 16.04 -5.57
N THR A 156 10.98 15.69 -6.30
CA THR A 156 9.85 14.98 -5.68
C THR A 156 10.22 13.49 -5.51
N PRO A 157 10.25 12.95 -4.27
CA PRO A 157 10.53 11.52 -4.05
C PRO A 157 9.50 10.67 -4.82
N ARG A 158 9.97 9.87 -5.78
CA ARG A 158 9.08 8.99 -6.57
C ARG A 158 8.74 7.75 -5.77
N ASP A 159 7.46 7.56 -5.47
CA ASP A 159 6.95 6.34 -4.84
C ASP A 159 6.84 5.18 -5.84
N MET A 160 6.49 3.98 -5.35
CA MET A 160 6.36 2.80 -6.22
C MET A 160 5.20 2.93 -7.21
N LEU A 161 4.08 3.51 -6.79
CA LEU A 161 2.91 3.71 -7.64
C LEU A 161 3.22 4.62 -8.82
N ASP A 162 3.98 5.69 -8.60
CA ASP A 162 4.40 6.61 -9.64
C ASP A 162 5.26 5.89 -10.68
N LYS A 163 6.18 5.03 -10.25
CA LYS A 163 6.98 4.20 -11.17
C LYS A 163 6.13 3.20 -11.93
N PHE A 164 5.12 2.60 -11.29
CA PHE A 164 4.20 1.67 -11.93
C PHE A 164 3.33 2.35 -12.99
N LEU A 165 2.84 3.56 -12.71
CA LEU A 165 2.13 4.37 -13.70
C LEU A 165 3.04 4.74 -14.86
N ASP A 166 4.28 5.18 -14.60
CA ASP A 166 5.25 5.48 -15.66
C ASP A 166 5.55 4.25 -16.52
N PHE A 167 5.67 3.04 -15.94
CA PHE A 167 5.86 1.81 -16.71
C PHE A 167 4.65 1.45 -17.57
N HIS A 168 3.43 1.69 -17.07
CA HIS A 168 2.20 1.50 -17.84
C HIS A 168 2.11 2.47 -19.02
N GLU A 169 2.41 3.76 -18.79
CA GLU A 169 2.40 4.80 -19.83
C GLU A 169 3.43 4.50 -20.94
N ASN A 170 4.61 4.00 -20.58
CA ASN A 170 5.67 3.68 -21.55
C ASN A 170 5.45 2.37 -22.33
N ALA A 171 4.77 1.39 -21.74
CA ALA A 171 4.57 0.06 -22.33
C ALA A 171 3.24 -0.59 -21.89
N PRO A 172 2.09 -0.07 -22.36
CA PRO A 172 0.78 -0.48 -21.85
C PRO A 172 0.46 -1.96 -22.12
N ASP A 173 0.97 -2.53 -23.21
CA ASP A 173 0.79 -3.95 -23.55
C ASP A 173 1.56 -4.90 -22.62
N HIS A 174 2.67 -4.43 -22.03
CA HIS A 174 3.55 -5.25 -21.19
C HIS A 174 3.29 -5.04 -19.70
N PHE A 175 2.85 -3.86 -19.28
CA PHE A 175 2.55 -3.54 -17.90
C PHE A 175 1.14 -2.94 -17.81
N THR A 176 0.17 -3.77 -17.41
CA THR A 176 -1.27 -3.45 -17.43
C THR A 176 -1.75 -2.89 -16.10
N ASP A 177 -2.96 -2.32 -16.06
CA ASP A 177 -3.61 -1.85 -14.82
C ASP A 177 -3.72 -2.97 -13.77
N THR A 178 -3.94 -4.20 -14.21
CA THR A 178 -3.95 -5.37 -13.33
C THR A 178 -2.56 -5.67 -12.76
N ASP A 179 -1.48 -5.42 -13.52
CA ASP A 179 -0.11 -5.55 -13.00
C ASP A 179 0.17 -4.49 -11.93
N ILE A 180 -0.34 -3.26 -12.09
CA ILE A 180 -0.23 -2.19 -11.08
C ILE A 180 -0.96 -2.61 -9.80
N SER A 181 -2.23 -3.00 -9.91
CA SER A 181 -3.06 -3.32 -8.75
C SER A 181 -2.51 -4.52 -7.99
N VAL A 182 -2.11 -5.58 -8.70
CA VAL A 182 -1.50 -6.78 -8.09
C VAL A 182 -0.17 -6.44 -7.43
N GLY A 183 0.67 -5.62 -8.07
CA GLY A 183 1.95 -5.20 -7.53
C GLY A 183 1.80 -4.41 -6.22
N LEU A 184 0.88 -3.45 -6.18
CA LEU A 184 0.63 -2.65 -4.98
C LEU A 184 -0.04 -3.46 -3.86
N SER A 185 -1.04 -4.29 -4.21
CA SER A 185 -1.75 -5.15 -3.23
C SER A 185 -0.91 -6.27 -2.63
N ALA A 186 0.23 -6.60 -3.25
CA ALA A 186 1.16 -7.60 -2.74
C ALA A 186 2.18 -6.99 -1.78
N ASN A 187 2.33 -5.66 -1.79
CA ASN A 187 3.22 -4.95 -0.89
C ASN A 187 2.53 -4.64 0.44
N VAL A 188 1.25 -4.25 0.38
CA VAL A 188 0.40 -3.92 1.53
C VAL A 188 -0.24 -5.20 2.08
#